data_AF-A0AA41X3W6-F1
#
_entry.id   AF-A0AA41X3W6-F1
#
_cell.length_a   1.000
_cell.length_b   1.000
_cell.length_c   1.000
_cell.angle_alpha   90.00
_cell.angle_beta   90.00
_cell.angle_gamma   90.00
#
_symmetry.space_group_name_H-M   'P 1'
#
loop_
_entity.id
_entity.type
_entity.pdbx_description
1 polymer ?
#
loop_
_entity_poly.entity_id
_entity_poly.type
_entity_poly.pdbx_seq_one_letter_code
_entity_poly.pdbx_strand_id
1 'polypeptide(L)'
;LNGDVDVVITVPGETEVGDTLTVTNPDGTTTDYPVTQDIIDNGLPLTYPAPAEGEDITVSATITDAAGNTSPKGEDTATIDTTATNA
;
A
#
# COMPACT_ATOMS: atom_id res chain seq x y z
N LEU A 1 10.01 -10.81 -18.51
CA LEU A 1 8.72 -10.93 -17.80
C LEU A 1 8.28 -9.50 -17.53
N ASN A 2 7.11 -9.07 -17.98
CA ASN A 2 6.51 -7.86 -17.40
C ASN A 2 5.87 -8.35 -16.10
N GLY A 3 6.67 -8.42 -15.05
CA GLY A 3 6.20 -8.84 -13.73
C GLY A 3 5.37 -7.71 -13.16
N ASP A 4 4.12 -7.98 -12.80
CA ASP A 4 3.38 -7.09 -11.94
C ASP A 4 3.72 -7.44 -10.48
N VAL A 5 3.65 -6.45 -9.60
CA VAL A 5 4.00 -6.58 -8.20
C VAL A 5 2.74 -6.37 -7.39
N ASP A 6 2.37 -7.40 -6.64
CA ASP A 6 1.27 -7.32 -5.70
C ASP A 6 1.76 -6.75 -4.37
N VAL A 7 1.12 -5.67 -3.95
CA VAL A 7 1.34 -4.99 -2.68
C VAL A 7 0.02 -5.02 -1.91
N VAL A 8 0.05 -5.39 -0.64
CA VAL A 8 -1.14 -5.37 0.21
C VAL A 8 -0.91 -4.36 1.31
N ILE A 9 -1.66 -3.26 1.28
CA ILE A 9 -1.56 -2.23 2.31
C ILE A 9 -2.49 -2.62 3.46
N THR A 10 -1.90 -3.06 4.56
CA THR A 10 -2.66 -3.31 5.79
C THR A 10 -2.86 -2.01 6.57
N VAL A 11 -4.06 -1.84 7.13
CA VAL A 11 -4.37 -0.71 8.01
C VAL A 11 -4.25 -1.14 9.49
N PRO A 12 -3.84 -0.24 10.40
CA PRO A 12 -3.85 -0.53 11.84
C PRO A 12 -5.26 -0.84 12.33
N GLY A 13 -5.39 -1.74 13.30
CA GLY A 13 -6.69 -2.17 13.84
C GLY A 13 -7.50 -1.09 14.58
N GLU A 14 -6.95 0.12 14.74
CA GLU A 14 -7.67 1.30 15.25
C GLU A 14 -8.42 2.05 14.12
N THR A 15 -8.30 1.60 12.88
CA THR A 15 -8.97 2.17 11.70
C THR A 15 -10.46 1.82 11.70
N GLU A 16 -11.32 2.78 11.37
CA GLU A 16 -12.76 2.58 11.27
C GLU A 16 -13.29 2.83 9.86
N VAL A 17 -14.43 2.22 9.53
CA VAL A 17 -15.10 2.47 8.25
C VAL A 17 -15.56 3.94 8.18
N GLY A 18 -15.16 4.62 7.12
CA GLY A 18 -15.40 6.06 6.95
C GLY A 18 -14.13 6.90 7.06
N ASP A 19 -13.02 6.32 7.48
CA ASP A 19 -11.70 6.94 7.41
C ASP A 19 -11.20 7.03 5.96
N THR A 20 -10.19 7.87 5.73
CA THR A 20 -9.54 8.03 4.42
C THR A 20 -8.13 7.46 4.46
N LEU A 21 -7.87 6.46 3.62
CA LEU A 21 -6.56 5.86 3.40
C LEU A 21 -5.88 6.55 2.22
N THR A 22 -4.91 7.42 2.49
CA THR A 22 -4.06 8.03 1.47
C THR A 22 -2.88 7.13 1.20
N VAL A 23 -2.84 6.54 0.00
CA VAL A 23 -1.76 5.68 -0.48
C VAL A 23 -0.82 6.49 -1.36
N THR A 24 0.46 6.48 -1.02
CA THR A 24 1.54 7.00 -1.86
C THR A 24 2.11 5.85 -2.69
N ASN A 25 1.85 5.92 -3.99
CA ASN A 25 2.31 5.00 -5.01
C ASN A 25 3.83 5.15 -5.23
N PRO A 26 4.49 4.13 -5.79
CA PRO A 26 5.93 4.17 -6.06
C PRO A 26 6.31 5.18 -7.15
N ASP A 27 5.37 5.59 -8.00
CA ASP A 27 5.56 6.67 -8.97
C ASP A 27 5.55 8.08 -8.34
N GLY A 28 5.35 8.15 -7.02
CA GLY A 28 5.24 9.39 -6.24
C GLY A 28 3.85 10.03 -6.26
N THR A 29 2.87 9.43 -6.93
CA THR A 29 1.48 9.90 -6.89
C THR A 29 0.78 9.42 -5.63
N THR A 30 -0.20 10.20 -5.16
CA THR A 30 -1.03 9.82 -4.01
C THR A 30 -2.45 9.55 -4.46
N THR A 31 -3.03 8.44 -3.97
CA THR A 31 -4.41 8.06 -4.24
C THR A 31 -5.13 7.86 -2.92
N ASP A 32 -6.27 8.52 -2.76
CA ASP A 32 -7.12 8.37 -1.58
C ASP A 32 -8.15 7.28 -1.80
N TYR A 33 -8.22 6.36 -0.85
CA TYR A 33 -9.18 5.26 -0.80
C TYR A 33 -10.07 5.41 0.43
N PRO A 34 -11.41 5.28 0.28
CA PRO A 34 -12.28 5.20 1.44
C PRO A 34 -12.00 3.89 2.17
N VAL A 35 -11.75 3.96 3.47
CA VAL A 35 -11.60 2.76 4.29
C VAL A 35 -12.95 2.05 4.36
N THR A 36 -12.93 0.78 3.97
CA THR A 36 -14.06 -0.14 4.08
C THR A 36 -13.71 -1.28 5.04
N GLN A 37 -14.71 -2.04 5.50
CA GLN A 37 -14.44 -3.20 6.34
C GLN A 37 -13.51 -4.22 5.68
N ASP A 38 -13.60 -4.37 4.35
CA ASP A 38 -12.73 -5.28 3.61
C ASP A 38 -11.25 -4.86 3.69
N ILE A 39 -10.97 -3.56 3.66
CA ILE A 39 -9.61 -3.02 3.83
C ILE A 39 -9.10 -3.24 5.26
N ILE A 40 -9.99 -3.20 6.26
CA ILE A 40 -9.64 -3.45 7.66
C ILE A 40 -9.33 -4.93 7.88
N ASP A 41 -10.14 -5.82 7.31
CA ASP A 41 -10.01 -7.26 7.47
C ASP A 41 -8.88 -7.87 6.60
N ASN A 42 -8.75 -7.43 5.35
CA ASN A 42 -7.88 -8.03 4.33
C ASN A 42 -6.76 -7.11 3.83
N GLY A 43 -6.78 -5.82 4.17
CA GLY A 43 -5.90 -4.81 3.55
C GLY A 43 -6.39 -4.36 2.17
N LEU A 44 -5.75 -3.33 1.62
CA LEU A 44 -5.99 -2.86 0.25
C LEU A 44 -4.98 -3.52 -0.70
N PRO A 45 -5.40 -4.49 -1.54
CA PRO A 45 -4.54 -5.05 -2.56
C PRO A 45 -4.37 -4.04 -3.71
N LEU A 46 -3.11 -3.72 -4.01
CA LEU A 46 -2.71 -2.86 -5.11
C LEU A 46 -1.67 -3.60 -5.95
N THR A 47 -1.80 -3.44 -7.26
CA THR A 47 -0.86 -4.04 -8.21
C THR A 47 -0.16 -2.92 -8.95
N TYR A 48 1.17 -2.94 -8.91
CA TYR A 48 2.01 -1.96 -9.60
C TYR A 48 2.85 -2.66 -10.68
N PRO A 49 3.14 -1.99 -11.81
CA PRO A 49 4.10 -2.52 -12.75
C PRO A 49 5.47 -2.63 -12.06
N ALA A 50 6.17 -3.76 -12.22
CA ALA A 50 7.52 -3.87 -11.66
C ALA A 50 8.42 -2.76 -12.22
N PRO A 51 9.21 -2.09 -11.36
CA PRO A 51 10.20 -1.13 -11.82
C PRO A 51 11.33 -1.84 -12.56
N ALA A 52 12.29 -1.08 -13.07
CA ALA A 52 13.46 -1.66 -13.72
C ALA A 52 14.20 -2.63 -12.77
N GLU A 53 14.87 -3.65 -13.32
CA GLU A 53 15.64 -4.61 -12.52
C GLU A 53 16.60 -3.88 -11.55
N GLY A 54 16.44 -4.15 -10.25
CA GLY A 54 17.27 -3.58 -9.19
C GLY A 54 16.74 -2.29 -8.56
N GLU A 55 15.52 -1.85 -8.89
CA GLU A 55 14.84 -0.76 -8.19
C GLU A 55 13.86 -1.26 -7.11
N ASP A 56 13.83 -0.53 -6.00
CA ASP A 56 12.91 -0.79 -4.88
C ASP A 56 11.57 -0.10 -5.11
N ILE A 57 10.46 -0.82 -4.94
CA ILE A 57 9.14 -0.21 -4.81
C ILE A 57 8.95 0.22 -3.36
N THR A 58 8.73 1.52 -3.14
CA THR A 58 8.25 2.01 -1.84
C THR A 58 6.81 2.45 -1.98
N VAL A 59 5.91 1.79 -1.25
CA VAL A 59 4.51 2.21 -1.10
C VAL A 59 4.34 2.64 0.34
N SER A 60 3.61 3.72 0.60
CA SER A 60 3.32 4.11 1.98
C SER A 60 1.89 4.56 2.11
N ALA A 61 1.27 4.31 3.26
CA ALA A 61 -0.11 4.71 3.47
C ALA A 61 -0.30 5.46 4.78
N THR A 62 -1.20 6.43 4.75
CA THR A 62 -1.59 7.22 5.93
C THR A 62 -3.10 7.24 6.05
N ILE A 63 -3.59 7.07 7.28
CA ILE A 63 -5.02 7.09 7.55
C ILE A 63 -5.38 8.37 8.27
N THR A 64 -6.37 9.06 7.73
CA THR A 64 -6.98 10.25 8.32
C THR A 64 -8.39 9.90 8.74
N ASP A 65 -8.69 10.06 10.02
CA ASP A 65 -10.04 9.82 10.54
C ASP A 65 -10.99 10.99 10.20
N ALA A 66 -12.29 10.75 10.35
CA ALA A 66 -13.31 11.79 10.14
C ALA A 66 -13.23 12.95 11.15
N ALA A 67 -12.53 12.77 12.27
CA ALA A 67 -12.28 13.79 13.28
C ALA A 67 -11.04 14.66 12.97
N GLY A 68 -10.29 14.34 11.92
CA GLY A 68 -9.04 15.00 11.53
C GLY A 68 -7.80 14.54 12.31
N ASN A 69 -7.89 13.47 13.12
CA ASN A 69 -6.72 12.84 13.69
C ASN A 69 -6.08 11.92 12.65
N THR A 70 -4.78 12.11 12.48
CA THR A 70 -3.94 11.26 11.64
C THR A 70 -3.36 10.17 12.53
N SER A 71 -3.67 8.91 12.22
CA SER A 71 -3.03 7.77 12.88
C SER A 71 -1.52 7.75 12.56
N PRO A 72 -0.67 7.10 13.37
CA PRO A 72 0.73 6.91 13.02
C PRO A 72 0.84 6.23 11.65
N LYS A 73 1.71 6.78 10.80
CA LYS A 73 1.95 6.34 9.42
C LYS A 73 2.08 4.82 9.35
N GLY A 74 1.17 4.17 8.61
CA GLY A 74 1.29 2.77 8.25
C GLY A 74 2.32 2.65 7.14
N GLU A 75 3.57 2.40 7.52
CA GLU A 75 4.65 2.20 6.56
C GLU A 75 4.80 0.71 6.33
N ASP A 76 4.23 0.22 5.23
CA ASP A 76 4.46 -1.15 4.77
C ASP A 76 5.50 -1.13 3.66
N THR A 77 6.54 -1.95 3.79
CA THR A 77 7.65 -1.97 2.82
C THR A 77 7.64 -3.32 2.12
N ALA A 78 7.05 -3.36 0.93
CA ALA A 78 7.13 -4.52 0.06
C ALA A 78 8.49 -4.52 -0.66
N THR A 79 9.39 -5.40 -0.24
CA THR A 79 10.65 -5.63 -0.97
C THR A 79 10.36 -6.58 -2.13
N ILE A 80 10.70 -6.15 -3.35
CA ILE A 80 10.62 -6.96 -4.56
C ILE A 80 11.71 -8.05 -4.47
N ASP A 81 11.33 -9.29 -4.17
CA ASP A 81 12.21 -10.43 -4.39
C ASP A 81 12.01 -10.95 -5.82
N THR A 82 12.71 -10.32 -6.77
CA THR A 82 12.85 -10.83 -8.14
C THR A 82 13.97 -11.86 -8.25
N THR A 83 14.16 -12.73 -7.25
CA THR A 83 14.72 -14.06 -7.55
C THR A 83 13.75 -14.86 -8.41
N ALA A 84 13.60 -14.41 -9.67
CA ALA A 84 13.59 -15.35 -10.77
C ALA A 84 14.78 -16.27 -10.48
N THR A 85 14.47 -17.48 -10.03
CA THR A 85 15.44 -18.55 -10.02
C THR A 85 15.93 -18.62 -11.46
N ASN A 86 17.14 -18.08 -11.70
CA ASN A 86 17.91 -18.36 -12.90
C ASN A 86 18.10 -19.88 -12.91
N ALA A 87 17.19 -20.58 -13.57
CA ALA A 87 17.35 -21.97 -13.95
C ALA A 87 18.13 -22.02 -15.27
#